data_AF-A0A445EY45-F1
#
_entry.id   AF-A0A445EY45-F1
#
_cell.length_a   1.000
_cell.length_b   1.000
_cell.length_c   1.000
_cell.angle_alpha   90.00
_cell.angle_beta   90.00
_cell.angle_gamma   90.00
#
_symmetry.space_group_name_H-M   'P 1'
#
loop_
_entity.id
_entity.type
_entity.pdbx_description
1 polymer ?
#
loop_
_entity_poly.entity_id
_entity_poly.type
_entity_poly.pdbx_seq_one_letter_code
_entity_poly.pdbx_strand_id
1 'polypeptide(L)'
;MAKYDAFLSFRGSETRHHIAASLYKALLREGVHAFTDDQSLNRGEQIQPALFNAIEGSRVFYVVISKGYASSIWCLQELARICYCVETSARRVLPIFYDVDPSEVRKQIGCFGKAFAKHEERLRGDKETMEEVQRWREALTRVANRSGWVIGNESVILSHFMLNNHLLSISALSHISFFKKNLFRSYCVHIPEMVRKKHLSLLPSTSGIALASSTIMHAIRTYDVFVSFRGLDTRNNFAALLLQALHRNGIDAFNDNVHVMKGEFIESELYKAIDGSRNFIVVFSRNYASSTWCLRELAWICKNIETSTRRILPIFYVVDPLKVQKQSGCYEKAFMDHEERFRGAKEREQVWRWRKALKQVSHLPCLHIQNE
;
A
#
# COMPACT_ATOMS: atom_id res chain seq x y z
N MET A 1 4.86 25.57 -20.42
CA MET A 1 4.64 24.11 -20.39
C MET A 1 5.43 23.52 -19.24
N ALA A 2 4.92 22.51 -18.54
CA ALA A 2 5.68 21.79 -17.52
C ALA A 2 6.90 21.11 -18.16
N LYS A 3 8.09 21.27 -17.55
CA LYS A 3 9.36 20.70 -18.02
C LYS A 3 9.61 19.30 -17.45
N TYR A 4 9.07 19.04 -16.26
CA TYR A 4 9.20 17.76 -15.57
C TYR A 4 7.82 17.29 -15.11
N ASP A 5 7.63 15.97 -15.06
CA ASP A 5 6.42 15.37 -14.53
C ASP A 5 6.43 15.39 -13.00
N ALA A 6 7.60 15.19 -12.41
CA ALA A 6 7.78 15.15 -10.96
C ALA A 6 9.08 15.85 -10.52
N PHE A 7 9.08 16.35 -9.29
CA PHE A 7 10.26 16.82 -8.58
C PHE A 7 10.44 15.99 -7.32
N LEU A 8 11.66 15.55 -7.05
CA LEU A 8 12.02 14.80 -5.85
C LEU A 8 12.94 15.65 -4.96
N SER A 9 12.42 16.09 -3.81
CA SER A 9 13.19 16.76 -2.76
C SER A 9 13.54 15.76 -1.65
N PHE A 10 14.82 15.70 -1.29
CA PHE A 10 15.33 14.74 -0.31
C PHE A 10 16.65 15.20 0.28
N ARG A 11 17.03 14.64 1.43
CA ARG A 11 18.36 14.89 2.02
C ARG A 11 19.39 13.92 1.44
N GLY A 12 20.28 14.42 0.59
CA GLY A 12 21.25 13.60 -0.14
C GLY A 12 22.16 12.75 0.75
N SER A 13 22.64 13.30 1.87
CA SER A 13 23.56 12.60 2.78
C SER A 13 22.95 11.36 3.47
N GLU A 14 21.62 11.25 3.52
CA GLU A 14 20.93 10.19 4.28
C GLU A 14 20.11 9.26 3.38
N THR A 15 19.59 9.76 2.26
CA THR A 15 18.55 9.04 1.50
C THR A 15 18.95 8.72 0.05
N ARG A 16 20.08 9.28 -0.44
CA ARG A 16 20.53 9.12 -1.83
C ARG A 16 20.72 7.67 -2.24
N HIS A 17 21.44 6.87 -1.45
CA HIS A 17 21.73 5.47 -1.80
C HIS A 17 20.63 4.48 -1.38
N HIS A 18 19.52 5.00 -0.84
CA HIS A 18 18.41 4.20 -0.34
C HIS A 18 17.10 4.62 -1.04
N ILE A 19 16.16 5.19 -0.28
CA ILE A 19 14.81 5.44 -0.72
C ILE A 19 14.72 6.44 -1.89
N ALA A 20 15.59 7.46 -1.95
CA ALA A 20 15.53 8.47 -3.00
C ALA A 20 15.95 7.89 -4.37
N ALA A 21 17.05 7.12 -4.43
CA ALA A 21 17.45 6.43 -5.65
C ALA A 21 16.42 5.38 -6.07
N SER A 22 15.85 4.63 -5.13
CA SER A 22 14.81 3.64 -5.43
C SER A 22 13.55 4.28 -5.99
N LEU A 23 13.09 5.38 -5.38
CA LEU A 23 11.94 6.15 -5.86
C LEU A 23 12.20 6.76 -7.23
N TYR A 24 13.39 7.33 -7.46
CA TYR A 24 13.77 7.86 -8.76
C TYR A 24 13.82 6.78 -9.85
N LYS A 25 14.45 5.64 -9.58
CA LYS A 25 14.48 4.50 -10.50
C LYS A 25 13.07 3.99 -10.82
N ALA A 26 12.19 3.94 -9.83
CA ALA A 26 10.83 3.50 -10.02
C ALA A 26 10.00 4.53 -10.81
N LEU A 27 10.19 5.85 -10.59
CA LEU A 27 9.62 6.92 -11.43
C LEU A 27 10.05 6.76 -12.89
N LEU A 28 11.35 6.57 -13.13
CA LEU A 28 11.88 6.35 -14.48
C LEU A 28 11.32 5.09 -15.15
N ARG A 29 11.20 3.97 -14.42
CA ARG A 29 10.62 2.72 -14.93
C ARG A 29 9.17 2.90 -15.39
N GLU A 30 8.42 3.75 -14.70
CA GLU A 30 7.03 4.10 -15.05
C GLU A 30 6.95 5.21 -16.12
N GLY A 31 8.10 5.65 -16.65
CA GLY A 31 8.21 6.68 -17.67
C GLY A 31 8.06 8.11 -17.15
N VAL A 32 8.03 8.32 -15.84
CA VAL A 32 7.87 9.66 -15.26
C VAL A 32 9.19 10.43 -15.38
N HIS A 33 9.16 11.55 -16.10
CA HIS A 33 10.33 12.42 -16.22
C HIS A 33 10.50 13.24 -14.94
N ALA A 34 11.22 12.68 -13.98
CA ALA A 34 11.45 13.28 -12.67
C ALA A 34 12.77 14.07 -12.64
N PHE A 35 12.73 15.25 -12.02
CA PHE A 35 13.94 15.97 -11.61
C PHE A 35 14.32 15.57 -10.18
N THR A 36 15.60 15.31 -9.95
CA THR A 36 16.16 15.04 -8.62
C THR A 36 17.22 16.08 -8.33
N ASP A 37 17.15 16.70 -7.16
CA ASP A 37 18.25 17.52 -6.67
C ASP A 37 19.39 16.59 -6.20
N ASP A 38 20.46 16.48 -6.99
CA ASP A 38 21.65 15.76 -6.54
C ASP A 38 22.51 16.68 -5.65
N GLN A 39 22.18 16.71 -4.35
CA GLN A 39 22.87 17.50 -3.31
C GLN A 39 24.38 17.20 -3.12
N SER A 40 25.02 16.44 -4.02
CA SER A 40 26.47 16.21 -4.07
C SER A 40 27.18 17.07 -5.11
N LEU A 41 26.46 17.63 -6.08
CA LEU A 41 27.07 18.42 -7.13
C LEU A 41 27.05 19.90 -6.72
N ASN A 42 28.22 20.31 -6.21
CA ASN A 42 28.69 21.68 -6.02
C ASN A 42 28.18 22.44 -4.79
N ARG A 43 28.99 22.35 -3.72
CA ARG A 43 29.12 23.38 -2.69
C ARG A 43 29.51 24.70 -3.35
N GLY A 44 28.52 25.54 -3.66
CA GLY A 44 28.71 26.88 -4.17
C GLY A 44 27.51 27.73 -3.78
N GLU A 45 27.78 28.84 -3.11
CA GLU A 45 26.81 29.76 -2.53
C GLU A 45 26.03 30.50 -3.62
N GLN A 46 24.98 29.88 -4.16
CA GLN A 46 23.79 30.51 -4.75
C GLN A 46 22.87 29.42 -5.28
N ILE A 47 21.59 29.48 -4.93
CA ILE A 47 20.55 28.61 -5.49
C ILE A 47 20.58 28.78 -7.00
N GLN A 48 20.96 27.73 -7.74
CA GLN A 48 20.98 27.82 -9.19
C GLN A 48 19.56 28.14 -9.68
N PRO A 49 19.33 29.19 -10.48
CA PRO A 49 18.02 29.49 -11.08
C PRO A 49 17.37 28.28 -11.76
N ALA A 50 18.20 27.35 -12.23
CA ALA A 50 17.78 26.07 -12.79
C ALA A 50 16.95 25.20 -11.81
N LEU A 51 17.24 25.23 -10.51
CA LEU A 51 16.53 24.46 -9.48
C LEU A 51 15.12 24.99 -9.27
N PHE A 52 14.94 26.30 -9.09
CA PHE A 52 13.60 26.89 -8.97
C PHE A 52 12.79 26.73 -10.25
N ASN A 53 13.43 26.87 -11.41
CA ASN A 53 12.79 26.57 -12.69
C ASN A 53 12.35 25.10 -12.79
N ALA A 54 13.11 24.15 -12.21
CA ALA A 54 12.71 22.76 -12.16
C ALA A 54 11.51 22.53 -11.22
N ILE A 55 11.49 23.17 -10.05
CA ILE A 55 10.36 23.11 -9.10
C ILE A 55 9.10 23.69 -9.76
N GLU A 56 9.18 24.90 -10.31
CA GLU A 56 8.03 25.56 -10.97
C GLU A 56 7.58 24.82 -12.23
N GLY A 57 8.53 24.22 -12.95
CA GLY A 57 8.30 23.40 -14.13
C GLY A 57 7.73 22.01 -13.83
N SER A 58 7.62 21.61 -12.55
CA SER A 58 7.13 20.30 -12.14
C SER A 58 5.63 20.28 -11.83
N ARG A 59 5.01 19.11 -11.99
CA ARG A 59 3.56 18.92 -11.78
C ARG A 59 3.22 18.28 -10.45
N VAL A 60 4.13 17.43 -9.95
CA VAL A 60 4.01 16.69 -8.70
C VAL A 60 5.30 16.82 -7.91
N PHE A 61 5.20 16.98 -6.60
CA PHE A 61 6.33 17.07 -5.69
C PHE A 61 6.34 15.88 -4.74
N TYR A 62 7.43 15.11 -4.74
CA TYR A 62 7.72 14.10 -3.74
C TYR A 62 8.73 14.66 -2.76
N VAL A 63 8.40 14.66 -1.47
CA VAL A 63 9.25 15.22 -0.42
C VAL A 63 9.62 14.10 0.55
N VAL A 64 10.86 13.63 0.49
CA VAL A 64 11.40 12.60 1.39
C VAL A 64 11.97 13.27 2.64
N ILE A 65 11.19 13.26 3.70
CA ILE A 65 11.51 13.86 4.99
C ILE A 65 12.21 12.80 5.85
N SER A 66 13.54 12.94 6.01
CA SER A 66 14.37 12.16 6.91
C SER A 66 14.78 12.96 8.16
N LYS A 67 15.43 12.31 9.14
CA LYS A 67 15.92 12.95 10.37
C LYS A 67 16.78 14.19 10.11
N GLY A 68 17.64 14.17 9.10
CA GLY A 68 18.51 15.27 8.73
C GLY A 68 17.90 16.27 7.74
N TYR A 69 16.65 16.10 7.29
CA TYR A 69 16.05 16.97 6.28
C TYR A 69 16.08 18.45 6.70
N ALA A 70 15.60 18.76 7.92
CA ALA A 70 15.55 20.13 8.42
C ALA A 70 16.92 20.71 8.80
N SER A 71 17.99 19.90 8.83
CA SER A 71 19.35 20.42 9.05
C SER A 71 19.91 21.16 7.82
N SER A 72 19.31 20.96 6.65
CA SER A 72 19.72 21.55 5.38
C SER A 72 18.87 22.78 5.04
N ILE A 73 19.48 23.97 5.05
CA ILE A 73 18.83 25.21 4.56
C ILE A 73 18.27 25.01 3.14
N TRP A 74 19.02 24.32 2.28
CA TRP A 74 18.58 24.01 0.92
C TRP A 74 17.29 23.20 0.86
N CYS A 75 17.19 22.11 1.64
CA CYS A 75 15.96 21.30 1.70
C CYS A 75 14.76 22.13 2.19
N LEU A 76 15.00 23.09 3.08
CA LEU A 76 13.96 23.98 3.63
C LEU A 76 13.53 25.05 2.61
N GLN A 77 14.46 25.61 1.84
CA GLN A 77 14.18 26.55 0.76
C GLN A 77 13.42 25.89 -0.40
N GLU A 78 13.80 24.66 -0.79
CA GLU A 78 13.05 23.85 -1.74
C GLU A 78 11.61 23.64 -1.25
N LEU A 79 11.45 23.23 0.02
CA LEU A 79 10.15 22.96 0.60
C LEU A 79 9.25 24.19 0.60
N ALA A 80 9.79 25.36 0.93
CA ALA A 80 9.07 26.62 0.87
C ALA A 80 8.63 26.96 -0.57
N ARG A 81 9.49 26.74 -1.57
CA ARG A 81 9.12 26.95 -2.98
C ARG A 81 8.06 25.96 -3.45
N ILE A 82 8.15 24.70 -3.03
CA ILE A 82 7.16 23.65 -3.31
C ILE A 82 5.79 24.07 -2.73
N CYS A 83 5.75 24.51 -1.47
CA CYS A 83 4.52 25.00 -0.85
C CYS A 83 3.91 26.18 -1.63
N TYR A 84 4.74 27.16 -2.02
CA TYR A 84 4.29 28.26 -2.86
C TYR A 84 3.68 27.78 -4.18
N CYS A 85 4.32 26.82 -4.86
CA CYS A 85 3.81 26.27 -6.11
C CYS A 85 2.48 25.52 -5.93
N VAL A 86 2.32 24.79 -4.83
CA VAL A 86 1.09 24.04 -4.50
C VAL A 86 -0.04 24.98 -4.09
N GLU A 87 0.25 26.13 -3.50
CA GLU A 87 -0.76 27.10 -3.08
C GLU A 87 -1.25 27.96 -4.26
N THR A 88 -0.37 28.27 -5.20
CA THR A 88 -0.67 29.12 -6.36
C THR A 88 -1.21 28.33 -7.56
N SER A 89 -1.29 27.01 -7.50
CA SER A 89 -1.75 26.18 -8.62
C SER A 89 -2.27 24.81 -8.16
N ALA A 90 -3.00 24.09 -9.02
CA ALA A 90 -3.54 22.75 -8.72
C ALA A 90 -2.48 21.61 -8.69
N ARG A 91 -1.23 21.92 -8.34
CA ARG A 91 -0.13 20.95 -8.19
C ARG A 91 -0.24 20.21 -6.86
N ARG A 92 0.37 19.02 -6.75
CA ARG A 92 0.31 18.19 -5.55
C ARG A 92 1.68 18.01 -4.92
N VAL A 93 1.71 18.00 -3.59
CA VAL A 93 2.86 17.60 -2.77
C VAL A 93 2.55 16.34 -1.98
N LEU A 94 3.53 15.46 -1.90
CA LEU A 94 3.42 14.13 -1.30
C LEU A 94 4.58 13.92 -0.33
N PRO A 95 4.30 13.98 0.98
CA PRO A 95 5.31 13.69 1.98
C PRO A 95 5.58 12.18 2.08
N ILE A 96 6.87 11.86 2.21
CA ILE A 96 7.38 10.53 2.50
C ILE A 96 8.22 10.65 3.77
N PHE A 97 7.73 10.09 4.86
CA PHE A 97 8.34 10.14 6.18
C PHE A 97 9.31 8.96 6.31
N TYR A 98 10.61 9.22 6.12
CA TYR A 98 11.66 8.21 6.12
C TYR A 98 12.33 8.11 7.48
N ASP A 99 12.09 7.00 8.18
CA ASP A 99 12.61 6.72 9.53
C ASP A 99 12.31 7.84 10.54
N VAL A 100 11.17 8.50 10.38
CA VAL A 100 10.67 9.58 11.24
C VAL A 100 9.17 9.44 11.49
N ASP A 101 8.72 9.86 12.66
CA ASP A 101 7.30 9.96 12.99
C ASP A 101 6.71 11.26 12.38
N PRO A 102 5.67 11.19 11.53
CA PRO A 102 4.97 12.37 11.01
C PRO A 102 4.54 13.38 12.07
N SER A 103 4.20 12.93 13.29
CA SER A 103 3.86 13.77 14.44
C SER A 103 5.05 14.62 14.89
N GLU A 104 6.26 14.05 14.90
CA GLU A 104 7.48 14.78 15.24
C GLU A 104 7.81 15.83 14.19
N VAL A 105 7.65 15.49 12.90
CA VAL A 105 7.85 16.42 11.79
C VAL A 105 6.86 17.58 11.87
N ARG A 106 5.58 17.28 12.10
CA ARG A 106 4.49 18.27 12.16
C ARG A 106 4.60 19.23 13.34
N LYS A 107 5.10 18.75 14.47
CA LYS A 107 5.30 19.57 15.68
C LYS A 107 6.70 20.17 15.75
N GLN A 108 7.57 19.84 14.79
CA GLN A 108 9.00 20.16 14.78
C GLN A 108 9.68 19.88 16.12
N ILE A 109 9.46 18.70 16.68
CA ILE A 109 10.10 18.24 17.93
C ILE A 109 11.26 17.29 17.63
N GLY A 110 12.04 16.93 18.64
CA GLY A 110 13.17 16.01 18.48
C GLY A 110 14.28 16.60 17.59
N CYS A 111 14.68 15.85 16.55
CA CYS A 111 15.73 16.28 15.63
C CYS A 111 15.36 17.54 14.82
N PHE A 112 14.09 17.69 14.44
CA PHE A 112 13.60 18.86 13.70
C PHE A 112 13.68 20.13 14.54
N GLY A 113 13.26 20.06 15.81
CA GLY A 113 13.33 21.21 16.73
C GLY A 113 14.76 21.67 16.96
N LYS A 114 15.69 20.72 17.18
CA LYS A 114 17.12 21.00 17.31
C LYS A 114 17.70 21.67 16.06
N ALA A 115 17.29 21.21 14.87
CA ALA A 115 17.74 21.78 13.60
C ALA A 115 17.27 23.24 13.43
N PHE A 116 15.99 23.53 13.70
CA PHE A 116 15.48 24.90 13.61
C PHE A 116 16.10 25.83 14.65
N ALA A 117 16.27 25.39 15.90
CA ALA A 117 16.94 26.20 16.92
C ALA A 117 18.36 26.62 16.48
N LYS A 118 19.09 25.71 15.82
CA LYS A 118 20.41 26.01 15.27
C LYS A 118 20.36 27.03 14.13
N HIS A 119 19.34 26.98 13.27
CA HIS A 119 19.19 27.98 12.20
C HIS A 119 18.81 29.35 12.76
N GLU A 120 17.92 29.41 13.76
CA GLU A 120 17.53 30.63 14.46
C GLU A 120 18.74 31.28 15.16
N GLU A 121 19.59 30.48 15.79
CA GLU A 121 20.83 30.98 16.40
C GLU A 121 21.82 31.50 15.34
N ARG A 122 22.03 30.74 14.26
CA ARG A 122 22.98 31.10 13.20
C ARG A 122 22.57 32.36 12.43
N LEU A 123 21.28 32.58 12.24
CA LEU A 123 20.72 33.68 11.47
C LEU A 123 20.23 34.84 12.34
N ARG A 124 20.50 34.78 13.64
CA ARG A 124 20.09 35.79 14.61
C ARG A 124 20.65 37.17 14.25
N GLY A 125 19.79 38.19 14.32
CA GLY A 125 20.18 39.60 14.14
C GLY A 125 19.76 40.22 12.81
N ASP A 126 19.30 39.40 11.85
CA ASP A 126 18.66 39.86 10.63
C ASP A 126 17.16 39.50 10.66
N LYS A 127 16.30 40.50 10.45
CA LYS A 127 14.85 40.31 10.50
C LYS A 127 14.37 39.47 9.31
N GLU A 128 14.98 39.64 8.14
CA GLU A 128 14.57 38.96 6.91
C GLU A 128 14.85 37.46 6.98
N THR A 129 16.01 37.07 7.52
CA THR A 129 16.39 35.66 7.70
C THR A 129 15.52 34.97 8.76
N MET A 130 15.12 35.68 9.82
CA MET A 130 14.20 35.14 10.83
C MET A 130 12.79 34.91 10.26
N GLU A 131 12.32 35.80 9.39
CA GLU A 131 11.09 35.56 8.62
C GLU A 131 11.22 34.36 7.67
N GLU A 132 12.40 34.15 7.08
CA GLU A 132 12.67 32.98 6.24
C GLU A 132 12.61 31.66 7.03
N VAL A 133 13.21 31.62 8.23
CA VAL A 133 13.13 30.46 9.13
C VAL A 133 11.68 30.14 9.50
N GLN A 134 10.88 31.17 9.76
CA GLN A 134 9.46 31.01 10.06
C GLN A 134 8.70 30.42 8.85
N ARG A 135 8.98 30.90 7.63
CA ARG A 135 8.40 30.32 6.40
C ARG A 135 8.78 28.85 6.24
N TRP A 136 10.01 28.47 6.57
CA TRP A 136 10.43 27.06 6.54
C TRP A 136 9.68 26.18 7.55
N ARG A 137 9.48 26.66 8.78
CA ARG A 137 8.68 25.96 9.81
C ARG A 137 7.24 25.73 9.33
N GLU A 138 6.64 26.77 8.75
CA GLU A 138 5.29 26.67 8.20
C GLU A 138 5.22 25.70 7.03
N ALA A 139 6.17 25.76 6.09
CA ALA A 139 6.23 24.86 4.96
C ALA A 139 6.33 23.39 5.41
N LEU A 140 7.21 23.09 6.38
CA LEU A 140 7.35 21.75 6.93
C LEU A 140 6.08 21.28 7.64
N THR A 141 5.45 22.15 8.44
CA THR A 141 4.16 21.85 9.09
C THR A 141 3.07 21.55 8.06
N ARG A 142 2.95 22.39 7.02
CA ARG A 142 1.94 22.24 5.96
C ARG A 142 2.11 20.93 5.22
N VAL A 143 3.33 20.60 4.83
CA VAL A 143 3.63 19.33 4.13
C VAL A 143 3.40 18.14 5.05
N ALA A 144 3.82 18.18 6.32
CA ALA A 144 3.60 17.11 7.29
C ALA A 144 2.13 16.91 7.72
N ASN A 145 1.27 17.90 7.43
CA ASN A 145 -0.19 17.80 7.59
C ASN A 145 -0.88 17.13 6.41
N ARG A 146 -0.19 16.92 5.28
CA ARG A 146 -0.73 16.16 4.14
C ARG A 146 -0.63 14.67 4.41
N SER A 147 -1.57 13.91 3.85
CA SER A 147 -1.48 12.45 3.81
C SER A 147 -0.23 12.02 3.04
N GLY A 148 0.52 11.08 3.61
CA GLY A 148 1.76 10.57 3.04
C GLY A 148 2.08 9.19 3.56
N TRP A 149 3.30 8.72 3.28
CA TRP A 149 3.73 7.36 3.62
C TRP A 149 4.84 7.39 4.65
N VAL A 150 4.77 6.48 5.64
CA VAL A 150 5.84 6.25 6.60
C VAL A 150 6.65 5.03 6.16
N ILE A 151 7.96 5.21 6.01
CA ILE A 151 8.88 4.19 5.51
C ILE A 151 10.02 4.02 6.51
N GLY A 152 10.27 2.78 6.94
CA GLY A 152 11.46 2.43 7.72
C GLY A 152 12.69 2.20 6.82
N ASN A 153 13.87 2.17 7.45
CA ASN A 153 15.17 2.00 6.76
C ASN A 153 15.31 0.68 5.95
N GLU A 154 14.37 -0.28 6.11
CA GLU A 154 14.38 -1.64 5.55
C GLU A 154 13.29 -1.87 4.47
N SER A 155 12.91 -0.85 3.67
CA SER A 155 11.78 -1.00 2.74
C SER A 155 11.96 -0.30 1.39
N VAL A 156 12.70 -0.92 0.49
CA VAL A 156 12.85 -0.60 -0.94
C VAL A 156 11.58 -0.90 -1.77
N ILE A 157 10.81 -1.93 -1.43
CA ILE A 157 9.58 -2.37 -2.14
C ILE A 157 8.46 -1.31 -2.08
N LEU A 158 8.46 -0.48 -1.04
CA LEU A 158 7.45 0.58 -0.87
C LEU A 158 7.54 1.67 -1.93
N SER A 159 8.72 1.95 -2.52
CA SER A 159 8.83 2.96 -3.59
C SER A 159 7.95 2.63 -4.80
N HIS A 160 7.94 1.36 -5.24
CA HIS A 160 7.13 0.91 -6.38
C HIS A 160 5.64 0.94 -6.06
N PHE A 161 5.28 0.56 -4.83
CA PHE A 161 3.89 0.56 -4.34
C PHE A 161 3.32 1.98 -4.14
N MET A 162 4.13 2.90 -3.63
CA MET A 162 3.77 4.31 -3.44
C MET A 162 3.55 4.99 -4.77
N LEU A 163 4.38 4.70 -5.77
CA LEU A 163 4.18 5.18 -7.13
C LEU A 163 2.91 4.62 -7.72
N ASN A 164 2.67 3.32 -7.65
CA ASN A 164 1.47 2.68 -8.20
C ASN A 164 0.16 3.23 -7.62
N ASN A 165 0.08 3.44 -6.30
CA ASN A 165 -1.09 4.08 -5.68
C ASN A 165 -1.22 5.56 -6.05
N HIS A 166 -0.10 6.26 -6.19
CA HIS A 166 -0.10 7.65 -6.60
C HIS A 166 -0.52 7.85 -8.07
N LEU A 167 0.00 7.05 -8.99
CA LEU A 167 -0.37 7.05 -10.41
C LEU A 167 -1.87 6.77 -10.59
N LEU A 168 -2.45 5.88 -9.77
CA LEU A 168 -3.89 5.67 -9.70
C LEU A 168 -4.65 6.93 -9.26
N SER A 169 -4.17 7.63 -8.22
CA SER A 169 -4.79 8.87 -7.72
C SER A 169 -4.66 10.07 -8.67
N ILE A 170 -3.66 10.09 -9.56
CA ILE A 170 -3.51 11.09 -10.62
C ILE A 170 -4.38 10.77 -11.82
N SER A 171 -4.43 9.49 -12.21
CA SER A 171 -5.25 9.02 -13.34
C SER A 171 -6.74 9.31 -13.17
N ALA A 172 -7.22 9.36 -11.92
CA ALA A 172 -8.61 9.63 -11.56
C ALA A 172 -9.00 11.13 -11.62
N LEU A 173 -8.06 12.07 -11.72
CA LEU A 173 -8.32 13.50 -11.46
C LEU A 173 -8.04 14.48 -12.63
N SER A 174 -7.58 14.06 -13.81
CA SER A 174 -7.79 14.71 -15.15
C SER A 174 -6.63 14.58 -16.18
N HIS A 175 -7.02 14.48 -17.46
CA HIS A 175 -6.35 14.85 -18.74
C HIS A 175 -4.88 14.50 -19.06
N ILE A 176 -4.13 13.79 -18.23
CA ILE A 176 -2.76 13.36 -18.58
C ILE A 176 -2.84 12.03 -19.34
N SER A 177 -2.92 12.09 -20.67
CA SER A 177 -2.93 10.93 -21.58
C SER A 177 -1.75 9.97 -21.37
N PHE A 178 -0.65 10.49 -20.81
CA PHE A 178 0.57 9.76 -20.49
C PHE A 178 0.39 8.67 -19.42
N PHE A 179 -0.29 8.99 -18.30
CA PHE A 179 -0.48 8.02 -17.21
C PHE A 179 -1.42 6.87 -17.58
N LYS A 180 -2.33 7.07 -18.54
CA LYS A 180 -3.22 6.00 -19.03
C LYS A 180 -2.49 4.85 -19.74
N LYS A 181 -1.34 5.11 -20.39
CA LYS A 181 -0.60 4.08 -21.15
C LYS A 181 0.32 3.21 -20.28
N ASN A 182 0.91 3.75 -19.21
CA ASN A 182 1.86 3.01 -18.36
C ASN A 182 1.22 2.38 -17.10
N LEU A 183 0.13 2.95 -16.56
CA LEU A 183 -0.63 2.32 -15.47
C LEU A 183 -1.16 0.94 -15.86
N PHE A 184 -1.48 0.76 -17.15
CA PHE A 184 -1.92 -0.50 -17.72
C PHE A 184 -0.80 -1.55 -17.82
N ARG A 185 0.47 -1.17 -17.76
CA ARG A 185 1.60 -2.09 -17.93
C ARG A 185 2.20 -2.57 -16.59
N SER A 186 2.17 -1.74 -15.55
CA SER A 186 2.72 -2.10 -14.21
C SER A 186 1.73 -2.90 -13.35
N TYR A 187 0.41 -2.63 -13.48
CA TYR A 187 -0.63 -3.40 -12.77
C TYR A 187 -1.10 -4.66 -13.52
N CYS A 188 -1.04 -4.69 -14.86
CA CYS A 188 -1.74 -5.73 -15.61
C CYS A 188 -0.95 -7.01 -15.90
N VAL A 189 0.34 -7.11 -15.56
CA VAL A 189 1.08 -8.29 -16.01
C VAL A 189 0.67 -9.56 -15.27
N HIS A 190 0.10 -9.53 -14.04
CA HIS A 190 -0.27 -10.79 -13.35
C HIS A 190 -1.67 -10.89 -12.70
N ILE A 191 -2.34 -9.82 -12.25
CA ILE A 191 -3.65 -9.96 -11.56
C ILE A 191 -4.87 -9.79 -12.52
N PRO A 192 -4.96 -8.74 -13.35
CA PRO A 192 -6.09 -8.56 -14.26
C PRO A 192 -6.10 -9.57 -15.42
N GLU A 193 -4.96 -10.01 -15.96
CA GLU A 193 -4.97 -10.99 -17.06
C GLU A 193 -5.50 -12.37 -16.64
N MET A 194 -5.19 -12.85 -15.43
CA MET A 194 -5.70 -14.14 -14.92
C MET A 194 -7.23 -14.13 -14.71
N VAL A 195 -7.78 -13.01 -14.24
CA VAL A 195 -9.22 -12.86 -13.98
C VAL A 195 -9.98 -12.52 -15.26
N ARG A 196 -9.40 -11.71 -16.16
CA ARG A 196 -10.06 -11.19 -17.38
C ARG A 196 -9.97 -12.15 -18.58
N LYS A 197 -8.86 -12.85 -18.83
CA LYS A 197 -8.76 -13.84 -19.93
C LYS A 197 -9.68 -15.05 -19.74
N LYS A 198 -10.16 -15.31 -18.52
CA LYS A 198 -11.00 -16.49 -18.21
C LYS A 198 -12.47 -16.20 -18.01
N HIS A 199 -12.87 -14.95 -17.82
CA HIS A 199 -14.28 -14.56 -17.87
C HIS A 199 -14.81 -14.56 -19.32
N LEU A 200 -13.97 -14.20 -20.30
CA LEU A 200 -14.35 -14.26 -21.72
C LEU A 200 -14.48 -15.67 -22.29
N SER A 201 -13.92 -16.71 -21.65
CA SER A 201 -14.02 -18.10 -22.12
C SER A 201 -15.25 -18.86 -21.59
N LEU A 202 -16.16 -18.20 -20.88
CA LEU A 202 -17.28 -18.84 -20.18
C LEU A 202 -18.64 -18.16 -20.44
N LEU A 203 -18.77 -17.30 -21.45
CA LEU A 203 -20.09 -16.91 -21.93
C LEU A 203 -20.73 -18.10 -22.65
N PRO A 204 -21.86 -18.65 -22.19
CA PRO A 204 -22.61 -19.61 -22.97
C PRO A 204 -23.07 -18.92 -24.26
N SER A 205 -22.77 -19.54 -25.40
CA SER A 205 -23.45 -19.24 -26.66
C SER A 205 -24.96 -19.37 -26.42
N THR A 206 -25.68 -18.30 -26.74
CA THR A 206 -27.12 -18.14 -26.58
C THR A 206 -27.92 -19.31 -27.16
N SER A 207 -28.75 -19.95 -26.33
CA SER A 207 -30.13 -20.37 -26.63
C SER A 207 -30.67 -21.24 -25.49
N GLY A 208 -31.75 -20.80 -24.83
CA GLY A 208 -32.41 -21.60 -23.79
C GLY A 208 -33.37 -20.79 -22.92
N ILE A 209 -34.66 -20.95 -23.19
CA ILE A 209 -35.81 -20.25 -22.59
C ILE A 209 -35.84 -20.42 -21.06
N ALA A 210 -35.92 -19.32 -20.32
CA ALA A 210 -36.17 -19.34 -18.88
C ALA A 210 -37.67 -19.31 -18.59
N LEU A 211 -38.22 -20.42 -18.09
CA LEU A 211 -39.53 -20.45 -17.45
C LEU A 211 -39.38 -19.88 -16.03
N ALA A 212 -40.08 -18.78 -15.75
CA ALA A 212 -40.14 -18.21 -14.42
C ALA A 212 -40.99 -19.12 -13.50
N SER A 213 -40.42 -19.54 -12.37
CA SER A 213 -41.20 -20.00 -11.23
C SER A 213 -40.83 -19.18 -10.00
N SER A 214 -41.82 -18.43 -9.53
CA SER A 214 -41.78 -17.59 -8.34
C SER A 214 -41.70 -18.46 -7.09
N THR A 215 -40.54 -18.48 -6.45
CA THR A 215 -40.42 -18.75 -5.02
C THR A 215 -39.43 -17.73 -4.48
N ILE A 216 -39.76 -17.10 -3.36
CA ILE A 216 -38.97 -16.06 -2.70
C ILE A 216 -37.58 -16.61 -2.39
N MET A 217 -36.67 -16.50 -3.36
CA MET A 217 -35.25 -16.69 -3.12
C MET A 217 -34.79 -15.41 -2.47
N HIS A 218 -34.42 -15.46 -1.19
CA HIS A 218 -33.46 -14.51 -0.66
C HIS A 218 -32.31 -14.48 -1.67
N ALA A 219 -32.20 -13.38 -2.43
CA ALA A 219 -31.14 -13.22 -3.40
C ALA A 219 -29.82 -13.38 -2.66
N ILE A 220 -29.18 -14.54 -2.79
CA ILE A 220 -27.87 -14.79 -2.19
C ILE A 220 -26.97 -13.76 -2.84
N ARG A 221 -26.47 -12.78 -2.06
CA ARG A 221 -25.49 -11.82 -2.57
C ARG A 221 -24.30 -12.62 -3.08
N THR A 222 -24.08 -12.57 -4.38
CA THR A 222 -22.94 -13.22 -5.03
C THR A 222 -21.80 -12.22 -5.13
N TYR A 223 -20.64 -12.57 -4.61
CA TYR A 223 -19.42 -11.76 -4.74
C TYR A 223 -18.52 -12.33 -5.84
N ASP A 224 -17.77 -11.47 -6.52
CA ASP A 224 -16.76 -11.94 -7.47
C ASP A 224 -15.57 -12.57 -6.74
N VAL A 225 -15.20 -11.99 -5.60
CA VAL A 225 -14.06 -12.42 -4.80
C VAL A 225 -14.38 -12.37 -3.30
N PHE A 226 -14.01 -13.42 -2.57
CA PHE A 226 -13.88 -13.38 -1.11
C PHE A 226 -12.41 -13.15 -0.73
N VAL A 227 -12.12 -12.19 0.15
CA VAL A 227 -10.75 -11.91 0.60
C VAL A 227 -10.58 -12.32 2.06
N SER A 228 -9.81 -13.40 2.29
CA SER A 228 -9.43 -13.83 3.64
C SER A 228 -8.08 -13.24 4.03
N PHE A 229 -8.02 -12.57 5.18
CA PHE A 229 -6.79 -11.95 5.66
C PHE A 229 -6.82 -11.71 7.18
N ARG A 230 -5.64 -11.55 7.79
CA ARG A 230 -5.56 -11.17 9.20
C ARG A 230 -5.68 -9.66 9.36
N GLY A 231 -6.78 -9.22 9.96
CA GLY A 231 -7.01 -7.80 10.24
C GLY A 231 -5.88 -7.12 11.01
N LEU A 232 -5.37 -7.71 12.09
CA LEU A 232 -4.27 -7.11 12.88
C LEU A 232 -2.98 -6.86 12.08
N ASP A 233 -2.73 -7.64 11.02
CA ASP A 233 -1.47 -7.58 10.27
C ASP A 233 -1.55 -6.66 9.05
N THR A 234 -2.77 -6.37 8.59
CA THR A 234 -3.00 -5.76 7.27
C THR A 234 -4.01 -4.61 7.30
N ARG A 235 -4.69 -4.36 8.44
CA ARG A 235 -5.73 -3.32 8.59
C ARG A 235 -5.23 -1.92 8.27
N ASN A 236 -3.94 -1.65 8.43
CA ASN A 236 -3.41 -0.30 8.25
C ASN A 236 -2.74 -0.03 6.90
N ASN A 237 -2.59 -1.01 5.99
CA ASN A 237 -1.99 -0.76 4.67
C ASN A 237 -2.49 -1.71 3.57
N PHE A 238 -2.11 -3.00 3.59
CA PHE A 238 -2.27 -3.86 2.40
C PHE A 238 -3.72 -4.28 2.07
N ALA A 239 -4.49 -4.77 3.04
CA ALA A 239 -5.82 -5.32 2.76
C ALA A 239 -6.82 -4.25 2.31
N ALA A 240 -6.77 -3.06 2.91
CA ALA A 240 -7.57 -1.92 2.50
C ALA A 240 -7.27 -1.52 1.04
N LEU A 241 -5.98 -1.56 0.66
CA LEU A 241 -5.54 -1.21 -0.70
C LEU A 241 -5.91 -2.27 -1.72
N LEU A 242 -5.83 -3.56 -1.36
CA LEU A 242 -6.31 -4.65 -2.19
C LEU A 242 -7.80 -4.51 -2.48
N LEU A 243 -8.62 -4.30 -1.44
CA LEU A 243 -10.07 -4.13 -1.58
C LEU A 243 -10.44 -2.90 -2.40
N GLN A 244 -9.75 -1.78 -2.18
CA GLN A 244 -9.95 -0.58 -2.98
C GLN A 244 -9.58 -0.81 -4.46
N ALA A 245 -8.51 -1.57 -4.73
CA ALA A 245 -8.13 -1.92 -6.10
C ALA A 245 -9.17 -2.82 -6.78
N LEU A 246 -9.70 -3.83 -6.07
CA LEU A 246 -10.78 -4.68 -6.58
C LEU A 246 -12.01 -3.85 -6.92
N HIS A 247 -12.47 -3.01 -5.98
CA HIS A 247 -13.63 -2.15 -6.18
C HIS A 247 -13.47 -1.18 -7.36
N ARG A 248 -12.32 -0.54 -7.50
CA ARG A 248 -12.00 0.36 -8.64
C ARG A 248 -11.99 -0.36 -9.99
N ASN A 249 -11.77 -1.67 -10.00
CA ASN A 249 -11.83 -2.49 -11.21
C ASN A 249 -13.22 -3.14 -11.43
N GLY A 250 -14.23 -2.73 -10.65
CA GLY A 250 -15.57 -3.28 -10.75
C GLY A 250 -15.70 -4.73 -10.28
N ILE A 251 -14.74 -5.20 -9.47
CA ILE A 251 -14.77 -6.54 -8.87
C ILE A 251 -15.43 -6.40 -7.50
N ASP A 252 -16.58 -7.04 -7.31
CA ASP A 252 -17.27 -7.02 -6.02
C ASP A 252 -16.58 -7.98 -5.04
N ALA A 253 -16.01 -7.41 -3.97
CA ALA A 253 -15.18 -8.13 -3.02
C ALA A 253 -15.81 -8.12 -1.62
N PHE A 254 -16.08 -9.30 -1.06
CA PHE A 254 -16.47 -9.40 0.34
C PHE A 254 -15.27 -9.18 1.26
N ASN A 255 -15.46 -8.34 2.28
CA ASN A 255 -14.45 -8.00 3.27
C ASN A 255 -14.96 -8.31 4.69
N ASP A 256 -14.26 -9.21 5.38
CA ASP A 256 -14.53 -9.67 6.75
C ASP A 256 -14.33 -8.60 7.85
N ASN A 257 -13.91 -7.36 7.51
CA ASN A 257 -13.66 -6.29 8.49
C ASN A 257 -14.83 -5.34 8.80
N VAL A 258 -16.05 -5.60 8.35
CA VAL A 258 -17.21 -4.88 8.90
C VAL A 258 -17.40 -5.37 10.34
N HIS A 259 -17.04 -4.52 11.30
CA HIS A 259 -17.19 -4.74 12.74
C HIS A 259 -18.53 -5.44 13.09
N VAL A 260 -18.51 -6.30 14.13
CA VAL A 260 -19.41 -6.31 15.30
C VAL A 260 -19.69 -7.74 15.83
N MET A 261 -19.34 -7.94 17.11
CA MET A 261 -19.85 -8.89 18.14
C MET A 261 -19.86 -10.41 17.98
N LYS A 262 -19.11 -11.07 18.89
CA LYS A 262 -19.25 -12.47 19.27
C LYS A 262 -20.73 -12.87 19.44
N GLY A 263 -21.20 -13.76 18.58
CA GLY A 263 -22.50 -14.42 18.68
C GLY A 263 -22.67 -15.42 17.56
N GLU A 264 -23.27 -16.58 17.84
CA GLU A 264 -23.44 -17.74 16.95
C GLU A 264 -24.17 -17.43 15.61
N PHE A 265 -24.73 -16.23 15.46
CA PHE A 265 -25.38 -15.76 14.23
C PHE A 265 -24.42 -15.37 13.08
N ILE A 266 -23.20 -14.91 13.39
CA ILE A 266 -22.24 -14.37 12.38
C ILE A 266 -21.61 -15.46 11.52
N GLU A 267 -21.47 -16.66 12.06
CA GLU A 267 -20.86 -17.78 11.34
C GLU A 267 -21.67 -18.14 10.08
N SER A 268 -22.99 -17.96 10.13
CA SER A 268 -23.87 -18.29 8.99
C SER A 268 -23.74 -17.32 7.82
N GLU A 269 -23.55 -16.02 8.07
CA GLU A 269 -23.42 -15.01 7.01
C GLU A 269 -22.05 -15.04 6.34
N LEU A 270 -21.00 -15.30 7.12
CA LEU A 270 -19.65 -15.48 6.60
C LEU A 270 -19.57 -16.67 5.64
N TYR A 271 -20.09 -17.84 6.05
CA TYR A 271 -20.09 -19.00 5.16
C TYR A 271 -20.98 -18.79 3.94
N LYS A 272 -22.12 -18.10 4.06
CA LYS A 272 -22.93 -17.69 2.91
C LYS A 272 -22.14 -16.81 1.94
N ALA A 273 -21.31 -15.89 2.44
CA ALA A 273 -20.46 -15.06 1.59
C ALA A 273 -19.37 -15.88 0.89
N ILE A 274 -18.73 -16.84 1.59
CA ILE A 274 -17.76 -17.76 0.99
C ILE A 274 -18.44 -18.63 -0.08
N ASP A 275 -19.62 -19.18 0.23
CA ASP A 275 -20.40 -20.04 -0.65
C ASP A 275 -20.93 -19.28 -1.87
N GLY A 276 -21.27 -17.99 -1.71
CA GLY A 276 -21.70 -17.08 -2.78
C GLY A 276 -20.57 -16.45 -3.60
N SER A 277 -19.30 -16.65 -3.21
CA SER A 277 -18.15 -16.05 -3.88
C SER A 277 -17.63 -16.91 -5.05
N ARG A 278 -17.32 -16.26 -6.18
CA ARG A 278 -16.83 -16.93 -7.39
C ARG A 278 -15.35 -17.34 -7.30
N ASN A 279 -14.54 -16.53 -6.64
CA ASN A 279 -13.09 -16.77 -6.43
C ASN A 279 -12.67 -16.33 -5.03
N PHE A 280 -11.44 -16.69 -4.65
CA PHE A 280 -10.89 -16.47 -3.32
C PHE A 280 -9.50 -15.86 -3.41
N ILE A 281 -9.22 -14.84 -2.59
CA ILE A 281 -7.87 -14.34 -2.33
C ILE A 281 -7.55 -14.63 -0.87
N VAL A 282 -6.42 -15.28 -0.61
CA VAL A 282 -5.98 -15.62 0.74
C VAL A 282 -4.66 -14.92 1.02
N VAL A 283 -4.66 -13.97 1.95
CA VAL A 283 -3.47 -13.19 2.32
C VAL A 283 -2.82 -13.80 3.55
N PHE A 284 -1.79 -14.61 3.34
CA PHE A 284 -0.95 -15.16 4.40
C PHE A 284 -0.01 -14.10 4.95
N SER A 285 -0.15 -13.78 6.23
CA SER A 285 0.70 -12.85 6.98
C SER A 285 1.23 -13.52 8.24
N ARG A 286 2.22 -12.89 8.90
CA ARG A 286 2.90 -13.44 10.09
C ARG A 286 1.97 -14.02 11.16
N ASN A 287 0.84 -13.36 11.46
CA ASN A 287 -0.12 -13.77 12.50
C ASN A 287 -1.44 -14.32 11.92
N TYR A 288 -1.45 -14.73 10.64
CA TYR A 288 -2.63 -15.33 10.03
C TYR A 288 -3.08 -16.58 10.78
N ALA A 289 -2.14 -17.51 11.05
CA ALA A 289 -2.44 -18.75 11.75
C ALA A 289 -2.77 -18.56 13.24
N SER A 290 -2.44 -17.43 13.84
CA SER A 290 -2.84 -17.13 15.23
C SER A 290 -4.37 -16.88 15.36
N SER A 291 -5.06 -16.67 14.25
CA SER A 291 -6.51 -16.41 14.20
C SER A 291 -7.28 -17.66 13.85
N THR A 292 -8.03 -18.22 14.80
CA THR A 292 -8.96 -19.34 14.53
C THR A 292 -9.99 -19.00 13.46
N TRP A 293 -10.39 -17.72 13.35
CA TRP A 293 -11.30 -17.25 12.32
C TRP A 293 -10.73 -17.42 10.91
N CYS A 294 -9.53 -16.90 10.67
CA CYS A 294 -8.83 -17.02 9.38
C CYS A 294 -8.60 -18.50 9.01
N LEU A 295 -8.26 -19.33 10.00
CA LEU A 295 -8.08 -20.76 9.78
C LEU A 295 -9.40 -21.49 9.43
N ARG A 296 -10.53 -21.10 10.04
CA ARG A 296 -11.87 -21.63 9.71
C ARG A 296 -12.29 -21.22 8.31
N GLU A 297 -12.10 -19.95 7.94
CA GLU A 297 -12.34 -19.46 6.57
C GLU A 297 -11.55 -20.29 5.56
N LEU A 298 -10.25 -20.42 5.76
CA LEU A 298 -9.38 -21.16 4.85
C LEU A 298 -9.80 -22.63 4.69
N ALA A 299 -10.13 -23.29 5.80
CA ALA A 299 -10.62 -24.67 5.76
C ALA A 299 -11.98 -24.79 5.07
N TRP A 300 -12.88 -23.81 5.25
CA TRP A 300 -14.16 -23.77 4.56
C TRP A 300 -14.01 -23.53 3.06
N ILE A 301 -13.14 -22.60 2.68
CA ILE A 301 -12.75 -22.33 1.28
C ILE A 301 -12.23 -23.63 0.64
N CYS A 302 -11.28 -24.32 1.28
CA CYS A 302 -10.73 -25.58 0.74
C CYS A 302 -11.79 -26.68 0.61
N LYS A 303 -12.67 -26.83 1.61
CA LYS A 303 -13.75 -27.82 1.59
C LYS A 303 -14.69 -27.64 0.38
N ASN A 304 -14.97 -26.40 -0.02
CA ASN A 304 -15.92 -26.08 -1.09
C ASN A 304 -15.28 -25.98 -2.49
N ILE A 305 -13.96 -26.16 -2.60
CA ILE A 305 -13.23 -26.01 -3.87
C ILE A 305 -12.87 -27.35 -4.51
N GLU A 306 -12.83 -28.44 -3.74
CA GLU A 306 -12.47 -29.78 -4.26
C GLU A 306 -13.37 -30.25 -5.42
N THR A 307 -14.59 -29.71 -5.56
CA THR A 307 -15.56 -30.06 -6.62
C THR A 307 -15.95 -28.89 -7.54
N SER A 308 -15.31 -27.72 -7.42
CA SER A 308 -15.73 -26.51 -8.14
C SER A 308 -14.66 -25.92 -9.05
N THR A 309 -15.08 -25.13 -10.03
CA THR A 309 -14.18 -24.37 -10.93
C THR A 309 -13.61 -23.10 -10.29
N ARG A 310 -13.95 -22.85 -9.02
CA ARG A 310 -13.56 -21.66 -8.26
C ARG A 310 -12.06 -21.71 -7.96
N ARG A 311 -11.41 -20.54 -7.86
CA ARG A 311 -9.97 -20.46 -7.66
C ARG A 311 -9.56 -19.75 -6.40
N ILE A 312 -8.41 -20.17 -5.89
CA ILE A 312 -7.72 -19.51 -4.78
C ILE A 312 -6.45 -18.87 -5.31
N LEU A 313 -6.27 -17.58 -5.01
CA LEU A 313 -5.03 -16.84 -5.21
C LEU A 313 -4.38 -16.59 -3.84
N PRO A 314 -3.35 -17.38 -3.45
CA PRO A 314 -2.55 -17.08 -2.28
C PRO A 314 -1.66 -15.85 -2.50
N ILE A 315 -1.64 -14.97 -1.51
CA ILE A 315 -0.73 -13.84 -1.40
C ILE A 315 0.07 -13.99 -0.11
N PHE A 316 1.39 -14.10 -0.21
CA PHE A 316 2.29 -14.18 0.93
C PHE A 316 2.79 -12.78 1.28
N TYR A 317 2.21 -12.16 2.30
CA TYR A 317 2.50 -10.81 2.76
C TYR A 317 3.48 -10.82 3.93
N VAL A 318 4.72 -10.42 3.66
CA VAL A 318 5.84 -10.34 4.62
C VAL A 318 6.03 -11.66 5.36
N VAL A 319 5.89 -12.75 4.62
CA VAL A 319 6.07 -14.11 5.10
C VAL A 319 6.72 -14.95 4.01
N ASP A 320 7.57 -15.88 4.41
CA ASP A 320 8.18 -16.86 3.52
C ASP A 320 7.14 -17.97 3.21
N PRO A 321 6.80 -18.21 1.92
CA PRO A 321 5.90 -19.28 1.50
C PRO A 321 6.30 -20.66 2.06
N LEU A 322 7.60 -20.94 2.16
CA LEU A 322 8.10 -22.21 2.70
C LEU A 322 7.78 -22.34 4.18
N LYS A 323 7.77 -21.24 4.95
CA LYS A 323 7.37 -21.26 6.37
C LYS A 323 5.88 -21.51 6.53
N VAL A 324 5.05 -20.96 5.64
CA VAL A 324 3.61 -21.25 5.62
C VAL A 324 3.37 -22.72 5.25
N GLN A 325 4.06 -23.21 4.22
CA GLN A 325 3.92 -24.58 3.71
C GLN A 325 4.35 -25.63 4.74
N LYS A 326 5.51 -25.43 5.36
CA LYS A 326 6.05 -26.30 6.42
C LYS A 326 5.39 -26.05 7.78
N GLN A 327 4.56 -25.01 7.89
CA GLN A 327 3.99 -24.51 9.14
C GLN A 327 5.05 -24.31 10.23
N SER A 328 6.18 -23.68 9.86
CA SER A 328 7.33 -23.45 10.74
C SER A 328 7.39 -22.02 11.27
N GLY A 329 8.17 -21.78 12.34
CA GLY A 329 8.38 -20.44 12.89
C GLY A 329 7.11 -19.86 13.54
N CYS A 330 6.60 -18.73 13.04
CA CYS A 330 5.39 -18.13 13.64
C CYS A 330 4.13 -18.97 13.45
N TYR A 331 4.06 -19.76 12.39
CA TYR A 331 2.94 -20.69 12.14
C TYR A 331 3.00 -21.88 13.09
N GLU A 332 4.20 -22.39 13.35
CA GLU A 332 4.44 -23.48 14.31
C GLU A 332 3.97 -23.08 15.70
N LYS A 333 4.43 -21.92 16.19
CA LYS A 333 4.03 -21.38 17.48
C LYS A 333 2.51 -21.24 17.58
N ALA A 334 1.88 -20.67 16.55
CA ALA A 334 0.43 -20.51 16.52
C ALA A 334 -0.31 -21.85 16.60
N PHE A 335 0.18 -22.89 15.92
CA PHE A 335 -0.44 -24.21 15.99
C PHE A 335 -0.19 -24.93 17.31
N MET A 336 0.97 -24.77 17.94
CA MET A 336 1.21 -25.28 19.29
C MET A 336 0.19 -24.68 20.27
N ASP A 337 -0.03 -23.35 20.20
CA ASP A 337 -1.01 -22.66 21.04
C ASP A 337 -2.44 -23.20 20.81
N HIS A 338 -2.81 -23.47 19.56
CA HIS A 338 -4.12 -24.05 19.23
C HIS A 338 -4.24 -25.50 19.70
N GLU A 339 -3.22 -26.34 19.50
CA GLU A 339 -3.21 -27.74 19.96
C GLU A 339 -3.32 -27.83 21.48
N GLU A 340 -2.71 -26.87 22.20
CA GLU A 340 -2.85 -26.77 23.65
C GLU A 340 -4.26 -26.36 24.06
N ARG A 341 -4.91 -25.48 23.30
CA ARG A 341 -6.25 -24.97 23.58
C ARG A 341 -7.37 -25.95 23.19
N PHE A 342 -7.16 -26.76 22.17
CA PHE A 342 -8.16 -27.62 21.52
C PHE A 342 -7.81 -29.11 21.71
N ARG A 343 -7.92 -29.61 22.95
CA ARG A 343 -7.44 -30.95 23.35
C ARG A 343 -8.45 -32.08 23.10
N GLY A 344 -9.72 -31.77 22.84
CA GLY A 344 -10.76 -32.76 22.54
C GLY A 344 -10.53 -33.47 21.20
N ALA A 345 -11.03 -34.71 21.04
CA ALA A 345 -10.85 -35.47 19.79
C ALA A 345 -11.42 -34.74 18.56
N LYS A 346 -12.61 -34.14 18.69
CA LYS A 346 -13.24 -33.33 17.63
C LYS A 346 -12.47 -32.03 17.34
N GLU A 347 -11.84 -31.46 18.36
CA GLU A 347 -11.10 -30.20 18.23
C GLU A 347 -9.71 -30.44 17.61
N ARG A 348 -9.08 -31.57 17.91
CA ARG A 348 -7.85 -32.02 17.24
C ARG A 348 -8.07 -32.26 15.74
N GLU A 349 -9.20 -32.85 15.37
CA GLU A 349 -9.60 -32.98 13.97
C GLU A 349 -9.75 -31.60 13.31
N GLN A 350 -10.29 -30.61 14.01
CA GLN A 350 -10.40 -29.24 13.50
C GLN A 350 -9.02 -28.61 13.25
N VAL A 351 -8.08 -28.74 14.20
CA VAL A 351 -6.71 -28.24 14.02
C VAL A 351 -5.99 -28.95 12.87
N TRP A 352 -6.20 -30.26 12.72
CA TRP A 352 -5.68 -31.03 11.59
C TRP A 352 -6.19 -30.49 10.25
N ARG A 353 -7.50 -30.18 10.15
CA ARG A 353 -8.09 -29.57 8.95
C ARG A 353 -7.49 -28.21 8.62
N TRP A 354 -7.19 -27.39 9.62
CA TRP A 354 -6.52 -26.11 9.43
C TRP A 354 -5.10 -26.28 8.86
N ARG A 355 -4.32 -27.22 9.42
CA ARG A 355 -2.98 -27.56 8.90
C ARG A 355 -3.05 -28.05 7.46
N LYS A 356 -3.99 -28.95 7.15
CA LYS A 356 -4.22 -29.47 5.79
C LYS A 356 -4.55 -28.33 4.81
N ALA A 357 -5.47 -27.44 5.17
CA ALA A 357 -5.89 -26.33 4.31
C ALA A 357 -4.74 -25.34 4.03
N LEU A 358 -3.97 -24.98 5.07
CA LEU A 358 -2.76 -24.15 4.91
C LEU A 358 -1.77 -24.79 3.94
N LYS A 359 -1.47 -26.07 4.13
CA LYS A 359 -0.57 -26.81 3.26
C LYS A 359 -1.11 -26.87 1.83
N GLN A 360 -2.40 -27.15 1.62
CA GLN A 360 -2.98 -27.20 0.28
C GLN A 360 -2.85 -25.86 -0.46
N VAL A 361 -3.27 -24.77 0.18
CA VAL A 361 -3.30 -23.45 -0.47
C VAL A 361 -1.90 -22.89 -0.67
N SER A 362 -0.94 -23.21 0.21
CA SER A 362 0.44 -22.71 0.07
C SER A 362 1.20 -23.30 -1.12
N HIS A 363 0.71 -24.39 -1.74
CA HIS A 363 1.32 -24.98 -2.94
C HIS A 363 0.75 -24.41 -4.25
N LEU A 364 -0.29 -23.58 -4.19
CA LEU A 364 -0.90 -23.00 -5.38
C LEU A 364 -0.03 -21.87 -5.95
N PRO A 365 -0.12 -21.58 -7.27
CA PRO A 365 0.52 -20.42 -7.87
C PRO A 365 0.18 -19.15 -7.11
N CYS A 366 1.20 -18.40 -6.71
CA CYS A 366 1.06 -17.37 -5.69
C CYS A 366 1.68 -16.03 -6.08
N LEU A 367 1.31 -15.00 -5.32
CA LEU A 367 2.01 -13.73 -5.26
C LEU A 367 2.81 -13.66 -3.96
N HIS A 368 4.07 -13.26 -4.06
CA HIS A 368 4.93 -13.06 -2.90
C HIS A 368 5.24 -11.57 -2.75
N ILE A 369 5.00 -11.04 -1.55
CA ILE A 369 5.23 -9.65 -1.18
C ILE A 369 6.16 -9.68 0.02
N GLN A 370 7.43 -9.37 -0.19
CA GLN A 370 8.41 -9.24 0.89
C GLN A 370 8.53 -7.78 1.35
N ASN A 371 9.04 -7.58 2.57
CA ASN A 371 9.69 -6.32 2.93
C ASN A 371 11.15 -6.47 2.50
N GLU A 372 11.49 -5.98 1.32
CA GLU A 372 12.87 -5.64 0.96
C GLU A 372 12.97 -4.12 0.97
#